data_AF-A0A8H5XC07-F1
#
_entry.id   AF-A0A8H5XC07-F1
#
_cell.length_a   1.000
_cell.length_b   1.000
_cell.length_c   1.000
_cell.angle_alpha   90.00
_cell.angle_beta   90.00
_cell.angle_gamma   90.00
#
_symmetry.space_group_name_H-M   'P 1'
#
loop_
_entity.id
_entity.type
_entity.pdbx_description
1 polymer ?
#
loop_
_entity_poly.entity_id
_entity_poly.type
_entity_poly.pdbx_seq_one_letter_code
_entity_poly.pdbx_strand_id
1 'polypeptide(L)'
;MPRAIRGSPHTTSLSLSIRAYLPMLGVLIECDPSIKSIIVSIDSANHDYIIEDLDDERVVVKETMVSTLKHKLEERLKENLPPEEESGSE
;
A
#
# COMPACT_ATOMS: atom_id res chain seq x y z
N MET A 1 64.13 12.38 -28.99
CA MET A 1 63.09 11.44 -29.48
C MET A 1 61.88 11.58 -28.55
N PRO A 2 60.66 11.78 -29.07
CA PRO A 2 59.54 12.35 -28.34
C PRO A 2 58.83 11.37 -27.41
N ARG A 3 58.24 11.92 -26.34
CA ARG A 3 57.36 11.25 -25.36
C ARG A 3 56.06 10.83 -26.06
N ALA A 4 55.71 9.54 -25.93
CA ALA A 4 54.43 9.03 -26.40
C ALA A 4 53.32 9.28 -25.36
N ILE A 5 52.22 9.73 -25.92
CA ILE A 5 50.93 10.15 -25.37
C ILE A 5 50.00 8.97 -24.99
N ARG A 6 49.01 9.33 -24.15
CA ARG A 6 47.61 8.85 -24.18
C ARG A 6 47.30 7.45 -23.63
N GLY A 7 46.79 7.44 -22.39
CA GLY A 7 45.93 6.40 -21.85
C GLY A 7 44.82 7.06 -21.03
N SER A 8 43.61 7.04 -21.57
CA SER A 8 42.41 7.75 -21.13
C SER A 8 41.95 7.35 -19.73
N PRO A 9 41.42 8.28 -18.90
CA PRO A 9 40.66 7.90 -17.71
C PRO A 9 39.32 7.33 -18.17
N HIS A 10 39.09 6.05 -17.88
CA HIS A 10 37.78 5.41 -17.98
C HIS A 10 36.90 6.10 -16.92
N THR A 11 36.15 7.10 -17.37
CA THR A 11 35.02 7.66 -16.63
C THR A 11 34.02 6.53 -16.43
N THR A 12 34.03 5.91 -15.24
CA THR A 12 32.96 5.01 -14.84
C THR A 12 31.67 5.81 -14.84
N SER A 13 30.86 5.53 -15.85
CA SER A 13 29.50 6.01 -16.03
C SER A 13 28.74 5.91 -14.71
N LEU A 14 28.43 7.06 -14.12
CA LEU A 14 27.47 7.16 -13.03
C LEU A 14 26.10 6.77 -13.63
N SER A 15 25.75 5.49 -13.58
CA SER A 15 24.37 5.05 -13.78
C SER A 15 23.57 5.50 -12.56
N LEU A 16 23.21 6.78 -12.57
CA LEU A 16 22.25 7.36 -11.65
C LEU A 16 20.88 6.75 -12.01
N SER A 17 20.64 5.52 -11.56
CA SER A 17 19.29 4.98 -11.41
C SER A 17 18.63 5.73 -10.27
N ILE A 18 18.27 7.00 -10.53
CA ILE A 18 17.34 7.74 -9.70
C ILE A 18 15.98 7.06 -9.90
N ARG A 19 15.77 5.90 -9.26
CA ARG A 19 14.44 5.54 -8.80
C ARG A 19 14.17 6.54 -7.68
N ALA A 20 13.55 7.65 -8.06
CA ALA A 20 13.16 8.72 -7.17
C ALA A 20 12.43 8.11 -5.97
N TYR A 21 13.15 8.02 -4.85
CA TYR A 21 12.60 7.59 -3.57
C TYR A 21 11.89 8.82 -2.99
N LEU A 22 10.80 9.26 -3.64
CA LEU A 22 9.81 10.03 -2.90
C LEU A 22 9.36 9.13 -1.76
N PRO A 23 9.28 9.63 -0.51
CA PRO A 23 8.69 8.85 0.56
C PRO A 23 7.26 8.53 0.13
N MET A 24 6.98 7.26 -0.19
CA MET A 24 5.60 6.82 -0.32
C MET A 24 4.97 7.05 1.06
N LEU A 25 4.05 8.01 1.13
CA LEU A 25 3.29 8.27 2.34
C LEU A 25 2.32 7.10 2.54
N GLY A 26 2.73 6.17 3.38
CA GLY A 26 1.93 5.06 3.84
C GLY A 26 1.39 5.34 5.24
N VAL A 27 0.17 4.89 5.48
CA VAL A 27 -0.45 4.89 6.80
C VAL A 27 -0.41 3.46 7.33
N LEU A 28 0.16 3.29 8.52
CA LEU A 28 0.09 2.03 9.24
C LEU A 28 -1.31 1.85 9.82
N ILE A 29 -1.95 0.75 9.49
CA ILE A 29 -3.23 0.34 10.05
C ILE A 29 -3.00 -0.88 10.93
N GLU A 30 -3.42 -0.77 12.19
CA GLU A 30 -3.49 -1.88 13.15
C GLU A 30 -4.96 -2.28 13.29
N CYS A 31 -5.29 -3.53 12.99
CA CYS A 31 -6.66 -4.04 13.00
C CYS A 31 -6.70 -5.55 13.20
N ASP A 32 -7.85 -6.09 13.59
CA ASP A 32 -8.05 -7.53 13.76
C ASP A 32 -7.81 -8.32 12.45
N PRO A 33 -7.38 -9.61 12.54
CA PRO A 33 -7.11 -10.44 11.36
C PRO A 33 -8.34 -10.60 10.46
N SER A 34 -9.55 -10.58 11.04
CA SER A 34 -10.81 -10.61 10.28
C SER A 34 -10.97 -9.36 9.40
N ILE A 35 -10.67 -8.17 9.93
CA ILE A 35 -10.73 -6.91 9.18
C ILE A 35 -9.65 -6.88 8.11
N LYS A 36 -8.43 -7.34 8.43
CA LYS A 36 -7.35 -7.49 7.45
C LYS A 36 -7.77 -8.38 6.29
N SER A 37 -8.45 -9.49 6.55
CA SER A 37 -8.95 -10.39 5.51
C SER A 37 -9.94 -9.69 4.56
N ILE A 38 -10.81 -8.82 5.09
CA ILE A 38 -11.72 -8.00 4.28
C ILE A 38 -10.94 -6.96 3.46
N ILE A 39 -9.94 -6.29 4.07
CA ILE A 39 -9.07 -5.31 3.40
C ILE A 39 -8.33 -5.98 2.22
N VAL A 40 -7.75 -7.15 2.43
CA VAL A 40 -7.07 -7.94 1.39
C VAL A 40 -8.06 -8.36 0.30
N SER A 41 -9.29 -8.74 0.67
CA SER A 41 -10.36 -9.06 -0.29
C SER A 41 -10.75 -7.85 -1.15
N ILE A 42 -10.82 -6.65 -0.56
CA ILE A 42 -11.07 -5.39 -1.28
C ILE A 42 -9.89 -5.04 -2.22
N ASP A 43 -8.66 -5.26 -1.75
CA ASP A 43 -7.44 -4.99 -2.50
C ASP A 43 -7.24 -5.98 -3.67
N SER A 44 -7.66 -7.24 -3.52
CA SER A 44 -7.54 -8.31 -4.52
C SER A 44 -8.04 -7.93 -5.93
N ALA A 45 -8.97 -6.97 -6.03
CA ALA A 45 -9.48 -6.52 -7.32
C ALA A 45 -8.48 -5.69 -8.15
N ASN A 46 -7.66 -4.83 -7.52
CA ASN A 46 -6.78 -3.89 -8.23
C ASN A 46 -5.37 -3.75 -7.62
N HIS A 47 -5.12 -4.31 -6.44
CA HIS A 47 -3.87 -4.21 -5.69
C HIS A 47 -3.32 -2.77 -5.56
N ASP A 48 -4.24 -1.83 -5.34
CA ASP A 48 -3.93 -0.39 -5.36
C ASP A 48 -3.96 0.24 -3.96
N TYR A 49 -4.43 -0.47 -2.95
CA TYR A 49 -4.61 0.06 -1.60
C TYR A 49 -3.42 -0.30 -0.70
N ILE A 50 -3.03 -1.58 -0.69
CA ILE A 50 -1.97 -2.09 0.19
C ILE A 50 -0.60 -1.77 -0.43
N ILE A 51 0.27 -1.13 0.36
CA ILE A 51 1.67 -0.90 -0.01
C ILE A 51 2.51 -2.09 0.44
N GLU A 52 2.43 -2.44 1.72
CA GLU A 52 3.12 -3.58 2.31
C GLU A 52 2.25 -4.28 3.35
N ASP A 53 2.29 -5.61 3.30
CA ASP A 53 1.77 -6.54 4.30
C ASP A 53 2.88 -6.80 5.33
N LEU A 54 2.67 -6.40 6.60
CA LEU A 54 3.67 -6.57 7.65
C LEU A 54 3.42 -7.87 8.43
N ASP A 55 2.23 -7.99 9.02
CA ASP A 55 1.85 -9.10 9.90
C ASP A 55 0.32 -9.28 9.90
N ASP A 56 -0.22 -10.33 10.53
CA ASP A 56 -1.67 -10.62 10.58
C ASP A 56 -2.57 -9.48 11.09
N GLU A 57 -2.01 -8.56 11.88
CA GLU A 57 -2.74 -7.42 12.46
C GLU A 57 -2.28 -6.06 11.92
N ARG A 58 -1.23 -6.03 11.07
CA ARG A 58 -0.55 -4.80 10.65
C ARG A 58 -0.40 -4.74 9.14
N VAL A 59 -0.87 -3.65 8.55
CA VAL A 59 -0.75 -3.40 7.11
C VAL A 59 -0.46 -1.93 6.82
N VAL A 60 0.39 -1.66 5.82
CA VAL A 60 0.68 -0.31 5.36
C VAL A 60 -0.17 -0.03 4.11
N VAL A 61 -0.97 1.02 4.16
CA VAL A 61 -1.92 1.41 3.10
C VAL A 61 -1.55 2.78 2.54
N LYS A 62 -1.82 3.03 1.25
CA LYS A 62 -1.61 4.36 0.64
C LYS A 62 -2.47 5.41 1.33
N GLU A 63 -1.83 6.48 1.81
CA GLU A 63 -2.51 7.58 2.54
C GLU A 63 -3.72 8.13 1.78
N THR A 64 -3.57 8.37 0.48
CA THR A 64 -4.63 8.90 -0.39
C THR A 64 -5.85 7.98 -0.51
N MET A 65 -5.68 6.68 -0.25
CA MET A 65 -6.71 5.67 -0.41
C MET A 65 -7.37 5.26 0.92
N VAL A 66 -6.83 5.70 2.07
CA VAL A 66 -7.35 5.33 3.40
C VAL A 66 -8.83 5.68 3.56
N SER A 67 -9.25 6.87 3.13
CA SER A 67 -10.65 7.30 3.23
C SER A 67 -11.59 6.41 2.40
N THR A 68 -11.18 6.07 1.17
CA THR A 68 -11.97 5.17 0.30
C THR A 68 -11.99 3.75 0.82
N LEU A 69 -10.86 3.27 1.37
CA LEU A 69 -10.77 1.95 1.97
C LEU A 69 -11.71 1.82 3.17
N LYS A 70 -11.75 2.83 4.06
CA LYS A 70 -12.66 2.89 5.21
C LYS A 70 -14.12 2.80 4.77
N HIS A 71 -14.54 3.61 3.79
CA HIS A 71 -15.91 3.58 3.29
C HIS A 71 -16.30 2.19 2.75
N LYS A 72 -15.44 1.59 1.92
CA LYS A 72 -15.67 0.23 1.38
C LYS A 72 -15.73 -0.83 2.48
N LEU A 73 -14.89 -0.70 3.50
CA LEU A 73 -14.89 -1.60 4.65
C LEU A 73 -16.21 -1.50 5.42
N GLU A 74 -16.68 -0.27 5.70
CA GLU A 74 -17.97 -0.03 6.36
C GLU A 74 -19.14 -0.58 5.56
N GLU A 75 -19.16 -0.40 4.24
CA GLU A 75 -20.18 -0.99 3.38
C GLU A 75 -20.18 -2.53 3.45
N ARG A 76 -19.00 -3.16 3.40
CA ARG A 76 -18.87 -4.61 3.49
C ARG A 76 -19.30 -5.17 4.84
N LEU A 77 -19.02 -4.44 5.91
CA LEU A 77 -19.48 -4.81 7.25
C LEU A 77 -21.00 -4.69 7.35
N LYS A 78 -21.58 -3.60 6.82
CA LYS A 78 -23.03 -3.36 6.81
C LYS A 78 -23.81 -4.39 5.99
N GLU A 79 -23.29 -4.83 4.85
CA GLU A 79 -23.89 -5.90 4.04
C GLU A 79 -23.93 -7.25 4.79
N ASN A 80 -23.06 -7.46 5.78
CA ASN A 80 -22.97 -8.71 6.54
C ASN A 80 -23.79 -8.70 7.84
N LEU A 81 -24.28 -7.53 8.27
CA LEU A 81 -25.23 -7.44 9.38
C LEU A 81 -26.64 -7.74 8.84
N PRO A 82 -27.40 -8.68 9.44
CA PRO A 82 -28.80 -8.85 9.09
C PRO A 82 -29.50 -7.49 9.27
N PRO A 83 -30.49 -7.16 8.42
CA PRO A 83 -31.31 -6.00 8.66
C PRO A 83 -31.84 -6.14 10.09
N GLU A 84 -31.54 -5.15 10.91
CA GLU A 84 -32.18 -4.99 12.20
C GLU A 84 -33.65 -4.76 11.87
N GLU A 85 -34.41 -5.86 11.75
CA GLU A 85 -35.84 -5.81 11.94
C GLU A 85 -35.99 -5.24 13.34
N GLU A 86 -36.32 -3.94 13.38
CA GLU A 86 -36.94 -3.27 14.50
C GLU A 86 -37.90 -4.27 15.12
N SER A 87 -37.47 -4.87 16.25
CA SER A 87 -38.33 -5.68 17.11
C SER A 87 -39.30 -4.69 17.74
N GLY A 88 -40.25 -4.25 16.92
CA GLY A 88 -41.42 -3.48 17.29
C GLY A 88 -42.15 -4.32 18.31
N SER A 89 -42.05 -3.87 19.56
CA SER A 89 -42.77 -4.46 20.67
C SER A 89 -44.28 -4.32 20.39
N GLU A 90 -45.00 -5.44 20.41
CA GLU A 90 -46.43 -5.48 20.72
C GLU A 90 -46.65 -6.43 21.90
#